data_AF-A0A7I9V023-F1
#
_entry.id   AF-A0A7I9V023-F1
#
_cell.length_a   1.000
_cell.length_b   1.000
_cell.length_c   1.000
_cell.angle_alpha   90.00
_cell.angle_beta   90.00
_cell.angle_gamma   90.00
#
_symmetry.space_group_name_H-M   'P 1'
#
loop_
_entity.id
_entity.type
_entity.pdbx_description
1 polymer ?
#
loop_
_entity_poly.entity_id
_entity_poly.type
_entity_poly.pdbx_seq_one_letter_code
_entity_poly.pdbx_strand_id
1 'polypeptide(L)'
;MLPSADRWGPLPTRNREYKVRRTIKAAAVALAATIAVMSGAAPAGADPVSVNDRVNKALVFLLVQFTGQVQVPFNDGPAWSADVQVAAVCTGYIVDPTGFIATAGHCVNASDESLKNELREQVVLDLAKKQNWAESKAVAIYQRALRESWPIRGGGGDGDTPSVSVKAKQASGPNQVIRDWTTLQVVASQPFKDGDNAILKLNSLPGPLTGLPIAKEPPQTGEAITSVGFPAQVRRVSDDVTLPQPSFKTGTVSSRQQNSAGVAQTEVSATLGKGMSGGPTVNTKGEVVGTNSMKTVSKDETSEFGFITDNVALRQFLLSNGATLTTAAAEPSGLNMWVWLGPLIGIVAILLILGLVLLLRRKPKSGPPPFYPGGGSGPGQPQFGAQPAFGSQPSFGTPQTPSQASGPFGPPAAPRPPTPGFGAPGPFPPAGPQQPGFPGQPFGR
;
A
#
# COMPACT_ATOMS: atom_id res chain seq x y z
N MET A 1 26.62 -25.01 -66.57
CA MET A 1 26.10 -25.45 -67.88
C MET A 1 24.65 -25.89 -67.72
N LEU A 2 23.71 -25.06 -68.16
CA LEU A 2 22.44 -25.53 -68.75
C LEU A 2 22.71 -25.84 -70.25
N PRO A 3 21.85 -26.49 -71.06
CA PRO A 3 20.49 -27.04 -70.85
C PRO A 3 20.25 -28.41 -71.59
N SER A 4 18.98 -28.84 -71.63
CA SER A 4 18.24 -29.57 -72.71
C SER A 4 17.45 -30.76 -72.13
N ALA A 5 16.13 -30.71 -71.94
CA ALA A 5 14.99 -30.49 -72.86
C ALA A 5 14.59 -31.76 -73.66
N ASP A 6 13.26 -31.96 -73.71
CA ASP A 6 12.47 -32.79 -74.64
C ASP A 6 12.39 -34.32 -74.38
N ARG A 7 11.24 -35.01 -74.44
CA ARG A 7 9.97 -34.79 -75.16
C ARG A 7 8.91 -35.85 -74.77
N TRP A 8 7.68 -35.61 -75.25
CA TRP A 8 6.54 -36.53 -75.54
C TRP A 8 5.32 -36.50 -74.60
N GLY A 9 4.25 -35.82 -75.05
CA GLY A 9 2.83 -36.19 -74.79
C GLY A 9 2.32 -37.16 -75.90
N PRO A 10 0.99 -37.32 -76.19
CA PRO A 10 -0.22 -36.73 -75.58
C PRO A 10 -1.46 -37.69 -75.36
N LEU A 11 -2.43 -37.23 -74.53
CA LEU A 11 -3.93 -37.38 -74.58
C LEU A 11 -4.62 -38.78 -74.46
N PRO A 12 -5.90 -38.94 -74.00
CA PRO A 12 -7.01 -37.98 -74.12
C PRO A 12 -7.96 -37.81 -72.90
N THR A 13 -8.93 -36.93 -73.17
CA THR A 13 -9.98 -36.27 -72.40
C THR A 13 -10.98 -37.16 -71.66
N ARG A 14 -11.45 -36.68 -70.50
CA ARG A 14 -12.88 -36.79 -70.13
C ARG A 14 -13.33 -35.68 -69.19
N ASN A 15 -14.20 -34.84 -69.73
CA ASN A 15 -14.95 -33.82 -69.01
C ASN A 15 -15.83 -34.46 -67.93
N ARG A 16 -15.75 -33.93 -66.70
CA ARG A 16 -16.92 -33.86 -65.82
C ARG A 16 -16.79 -32.63 -64.93
N GLU A 17 -17.53 -31.60 -65.32
CA GLU A 17 -17.86 -30.47 -64.46
C GLU A 17 -18.52 -30.98 -63.17
N TYR A 18 -17.94 -30.65 -62.02
CA TYR A 18 -18.64 -30.72 -60.73
C TYR A 18 -18.86 -29.29 -60.22
N LYS A 19 -20.09 -28.83 -60.43
CA LYS A 19 -20.62 -27.62 -59.80
C LYS A 19 -20.90 -27.90 -58.32
N VAL A 20 -20.29 -27.06 -57.48
CA VAL A 20 -20.80 -26.56 -56.18
C VAL A 20 -20.77 -27.54 -54.99
N ARG A 21 -19.91 -27.23 -54.03
CA ARG A 21 -20.31 -26.88 -52.65
C ARG A 21 -19.20 -26.08 -51.96
N ARG A 22 -19.26 -24.75 -52.14
CA ARG A 22 -18.60 -23.75 -51.29
C ARG A 22 -19.30 -23.73 -49.92
N THR A 23 -18.94 -24.62 -49.00
CA THR A 23 -19.40 -24.54 -47.60
C THR A 23 -18.36 -25.04 -46.59
N ILE A 24 -17.05 -24.89 -46.87
CA ILE A 24 -15.97 -25.22 -45.91
C ILE A 24 -14.94 -24.08 -45.81
N LYS A 25 -15.40 -22.81 -45.84
CA LYS A 25 -14.54 -21.65 -45.56
C LYS A 25 -15.05 -20.73 -44.45
N ALA A 26 -16.08 -21.15 -43.70
CA ALA A 26 -16.60 -20.38 -42.56
C ALA A 26 -16.15 -20.92 -41.18
N ALA A 27 -15.67 -22.17 -41.08
CA ALA A 27 -15.26 -22.76 -39.80
C ALA A 27 -13.79 -22.49 -39.42
N ALA A 28 -12.91 -22.16 -40.38
CA ALA A 28 -11.49 -21.92 -40.12
C ALA A 28 -11.17 -20.46 -39.72
N VAL A 29 -12.07 -19.50 -39.98
CA VAL A 29 -11.87 -18.08 -39.63
C VAL A 29 -12.41 -17.75 -38.23
N ALA A 30 -13.37 -18.53 -37.71
CA ALA A 30 -13.88 -18.36 -36.35
C ALA A 30 -12.95 -18.91 -35.26
N LEU A 31 -12.04 -19.84 -35.60
CA LEU A 31 -11.06 -20.39 -34.66
C LEU A 31 -9.79 -19.51 -34.55
N ALA A 32 -9.50 -18.70 -35.57
CA ALA A 32 -8.38 -17.75 -35.53
C ALA A 32 -8.74 -16.44 -34.80
N ALA A 33 -10.02 -16.06 -34.76
CA ALA A 33 -10.48 -14.85 -34.06
C ALA A 33 -10.65 -15.03 -32.54
N THR A 34 -10.69 -16.27 -32.03
CA THR A 34 -10.80 -16.56 -30.60
C THR A 34 -9.45 -16.70 -29.90
N ILE A 35 -8.35 -16.88 -30.64
CA ILE A 35 -6.99 -16.99 -30.09
C ILE A 35 -6.32 -15.61 -29.93
N ALA A 36 -6.78 -14.58 -30.64
CA ALA A 36 -6.17 -13.24 -30.61
C ALA A 36 -6.53 -12.37 -29.38
N VAL A 37 -7.52 -12.76 -28.56
CA VAL A 37 -7.97 -11.99 -27.38
C VAL A 37 -7.27 -12.44 -26.08
N MET A 38 -6.39 -13.44 -26.12
CA MET A 38 -5.60 -13.87 -24.95
C MET A 38 -4.23 -13.19 -24.85
N SER A 39 -4.04 -12.10 -25.59
CA SER A 39 -2.81 -11.29 -25.56
C SER A 39 -2.76 -10.46 -24.26
N GLY A 40 -2.21 -11.07 -23.20
CA GLY A 40 -1.48 -10.38 -22.13
C GLY A 40 -2.24 -9.30 -21.37
N ALA A 41 -3.19 -9.68 -20.51
CA ALA A 41 -3.38 -8.90 -19.29
C ALA A 41 -2.17 -9.20 -18.39
N ALA A 42 -1.28 -8.22 -18.23
CA ALA A 42 -0.34 -8.23 -17.11
C ALA A 42 -1.13 -8.48 -15.81
N PRO A 43 -0.57 -9.16 -14.80
CA PRO A 43 -1.25 -9.27 -13.51
C PRO A 43 -1.62 -7.86 -13.08
N ALA A 44 -2.92 -7.63 -12.83
CA ALA A 44 -3.41 -6.35 -12.37
C ALA A 44 -2.76 -6.09 -11.02
N GLY A 45 -1.70 -5.28 -10.98
CA GLY A 45 -1.16 -4.77 -9.74
C GLY A 45 -2.25 -3.93 -9.04
N ALA A 46 -2.28 -3.97 -7.71
CA ALA A 46 -3.17 -3.11 -6.94
C ALA A 46 -2.99 -1.65 -7.34
N ASP A 47 -4.09 -0.87 -7.37
CA ASP A 47 -4.03 0.56 -7.66
C ASP A 47 -3.13 1.25 -6.61
N PRO A 48 -2.01 1.88 -7.02
CA PRO A 48 -1.07 2.52 -6.09
C PRO A 48 -1.73 3.57 -5.20
N VAL A 49 -2.78 4.25 -5.67
CA VAL A 49 -3.53 5.23 -4.86
C VAL A 49 -4.25 4.53 -3.71
N SER A 50 -4.95 3.43 -4.01
CA SER A 50 -5.64 2.63 -3.00
C SER A 50 -4.71 2.03 -1.94
N VAL A 51 -3.51 1.60 -2.35
CA VAL A 51 -2.46 1.08 -1.45
C VAL A 51 -1.97 2.19 -0.53
N ASN A 52 -1.61 3.34 -1.09
CA ASN A 52 -1.12 4.48 -0.31
C ASN A 52 -2.18 4.98 0.67
N ASP A 53 -3.46 5.01 0.28
CA ASP A 53 -4.57 5.36 1.15
C ASP A 53 -4.71 4.39 2.33
N ARG A 54 -4.61 3.08 2.08
CA ARG A 54 -4.66 2.06 3.13
C ARG A 54 -3.48 2.19 4.08
N VAL A 55 -2.27 2.40 3.55
CA VAL A 55 -1.07 2.64 4.35
C VAL A 55 -1.25 3.87 5.21
N ASN A 56 -1.64 5.00 4.63
CA ASN A 56 -1.87 6.25 5.36
C ASN A 56 -2.90 6.10 6.49
N LYS A 57 -4.01 5.38 6.24
CA LYS A 57 -5.04 5.06 7.25
C LYS A 57 -4.51 4.25 8.45
N ALA A 58 -3.44 3.49 8.27
CA ALA A 58 -2.89 2.61 9.30
C ALA A 58 -1.73 3.25 10.09
N LEU A 59 -1.13 4.33 9.60
CA LEU A 59 0.02 4.98 10.23
C LEU A 59 -0.37 5.74 11.49
N VAL A 60 0.52 5.72 12.47
CA VAL A 60 0.46 6.53 13.68
C VAL A 60 1.80 7.23 13.92
N PHE A 61 1.74 8.50 14.32
CA PHE A 61 2.90 9.23 14.82
C PHE A 61 3.09 8.86 16.28
N LEU A 62 4.29 8.45 16.66
CA LEU A 62 4.63 8.10 18.03
C LEU A 62 5.47 9.21 18.67
N LEU A 63 4.99 9.72 19.80
CA LEU A 63 5.79 10.48 20.74
C LEU A 63 6.19 9.55 21.88
N VAL A 64 7.49 9.28 21.99
CA VAL A 64 8.03 8.40 23.03
C VAL A 64 8.80 9.26 24.01
N GLN A 65 8.53 9.07 25.29
CA GLN A 65 9.20 9.78 26.37
C GLN A 65 9.82 8.77 27.33
N PHE A 66 11.12 8.89 27.53
CA PHE A 66 11.86 8.16 28.55
C PHE A 66 12.09 9.08 29.74
N THR A 67 11.87 8.56 30.94
CA THR A 67 12.04 9.31 32.20
C THR A 67 12.91 8.50 33.15
N GLY A 68 13.92 9.15 33.73
CA GLY A 68 14.83 8.47 34.65
C GLY A 68 15.62 9.43 35.51
N GLN A 69 16.37 8.85 36.42
CA GLN A 69 17.30 9.55 37.31
C GLN A 69 18.70 8.99 37.13
N VAL A 70 19.71 9.84 37.27
CA VAL A 70 21.12 9.46 37.19
C VAL A 70 21.75 9.63 38.56
N GLN A 71 22.52 8.65 39.02
CA GLN A 71 23.27 8.76 40.26
C GLN A 71 24.57 9.52 40.00
N VAL A 72 24.71 10.70 40.60
CA VAL A 72 25.83 11.61 40.43
C VAL A 72 26.78 11.47 41.62
N PRO A 73 28.08 11.18 41.41
CA PRO A 73 29.07 11.04 42.47
C PRO A 73 29.57 12.42 42.93
N PHE A 74 28.78 13.12 43.75
CA PHE A 74 29.20 14.38 44.37
C PHE A 74 30.27 14.14 45.45
N ASN A 75 30.96 15.21 45.87
CA ASN A 75 32.04 15.13 46.84
C ASN A 75 31.59 14.70 48.24
N ASP A 76 30.33 14.99 48.60
CA ASP A 76 29.66 14.62 49.84
C ASP A 76 28.96 13.25 49.76
N GLY A 77 29.01 12.60 48.60
CA GLY A 77 28.49 11.27 48.36
C GLY A 77 27.68 11.16 47.06
N PRO A 78 27.39 9.93 46.61
CA PRO A 78 26.53 9.72 45.46
C PRO A 78 25.08 10.12 45.78
N ALA A 79 24.47 10.91 44.91
CA ALA A 79 23.05 11.29 45.02
C ALA A 79 22.32 11.13 43.70
N TRP A 80 21.06 10.73 43.76
CA TRP A 80 20.18 10.65 42.58
C TRP A 80 19.75 12.04 42.13
N SER A 81 19.78 12.28 40.82
CA SER A 81 19.18 13.47 40.23
C SER A 81 17.67 13.52 40.42
N ALA A 82 17.08 14.69 40.19
CA ALA A 82 15.65 14.76 39.85
C ALA A 82 15.37 14.01 38.54
N ASP A 83 14.09 13.74 38.28
CA ASP A 83 13.67 13.14 37.01
C ASP A 83 14.07 14.04 35.83
N VAL A 84 14.79 13.45 34.89
CA VAL A 84 15.06 14.03 33.57
C VAL A 84 14.32 13.25 32.50
N GLN A 85 14.03 13.92 31.39
CA GLN A 85 13.25 13.35 30.30
C GLN A 85 14.00 13.48 28.98
N VAL A 86 13.97 12.40 28.20
CA VAL A 86 14.43 12.37 26.81
C VAL A 86 13.24 11.94 25.96
N ALA A 87 12.99 12.68 24.89
CA ALA A 87 11.88 12.41 23.99
C ALA A 87 12.39 12.02 22.60
N ALA A 88 11.77 11.00 22.03
CA ALA A 88 11.99 10.55 20.67
C ALA A 88 10.68 10.60 19.88
N VAL A 89 10.81 10.73 18.56
CA VAL A 89 9.68 10.63 17.63
C VAL A 89 9.91 9.45 16.71
N CYS A 90 8.89 8.62 16.57
CA CYS A 90 8.90 7.45 15.72
C CYS A 90 7.61 7.34 14.92
N THR A 91 7.55 6.37 14.04
CA THR A 91 6.34 5.94 13.35
C THR A 91 5.91 4.58 13.90
N GLY A 92 4.62 4.33 13.95
CA GLY A 92 4.05 3.00 14.10
C GLY A 92 2.99 2.76 13.03
N TYR A 93 2.53 1.52 12.93
CA TYR A 93 1.43 1.16 12.03
C TYR A 93 0.54 0.09 12.65
N ILE A 94 -0.75 0.23 12.43
CA ILE A 94 -1.76 -0.71 12.93
C ILE A 94 -1.61 -2.03 12.18
N VAL A 95 -1.49 -3.13 12.92
CA VAL A 95 -1.40 -4.51 12.37
C VAL A 95 -2.63 -5.35 12.69
N ASP A 96 -3.37 -4.95 13.72
CA ASP A 96 -4.62 -5.55 14.18
C ASP A 96 -5.66 -4.44 14.41
N PRO A 97 -6.85 -4.51 13.77
CA PRO A 97 -7.93 -3.54 13.95
C PRO A 97 -8.42 -3.40 15.40
N THR A 98 -8.11 -4.36 16.28
CA THR A 98 -8.39 -4.28 17.73
C THR A 98 -7.40 -3.40 18.49
N GLY A 99 -6.43 -2.79 17.80
CA GLY A 99 -5.56 -1.73 18.34
C GLY A 99 -4.14 -2.15 18.65
N PHE A 100 -3.65 -3.27 18.10
CA PHE A 100 -2.22 -3.57 18.11
C PHE A 100 -1.51 -2.80 17.00
N ILE A 101 -0.40 -2.18 17.38
CA ILE A 101 0.43 -1.33 16.55
C ILE A 101 1.85 -1.89 16.58
N ALA A 102 2.44 -2.10 15.41
CA ALA A 102 3.85 -2.44 15.28
C ALA A 102 4.69 -1.16 15.18
N THR A 103 5.91 -1.22 15.72
CA THR A 103 6.96 -0.21 15.55
C THR A 103 8.33 -0.88 15.70
N ALA A 104 9.41 -0.10 15.63
CA ALA A 104 10.76 -0.60 15.84
C ALA A 104 11.06 -0.73 17.34
N GLY A 105 11.84 -1.74 17.71
CA GLY A 105 12.22 -2.02 19.08
C GLY A 105 12.95 -0.86 19.75
N HIS A 106 13.92 -0.27 19.05
CA HIS A 106 14.69 0.86 19.53
C HIS A 106 13.86 2.11 19.80
N CYS A 107 12.68 2.25 19.18
CA CYS A 107 11.78 3.37 19.47
C CYS A 107 11.28 3.37 20.90
N VAL A 108 11.23 2.20 21.56
CA VAL A 108 10.69 2.03 22.92
C VAL A 108 11.66 1.33 23.86
N ASN A 109 12.91 1.10 23.43
CA ASN A 109 13.91 0.38 24.21
C ASN A 109 14.51 1.27 25.30
N ALA A 110 13.99 1.15 26.52
CA ALA A 110 14.51 1.87 27.68
C ALA A 110 15.88 1.37 28.18
N SER A 111 16.34 0.22 27.70
CA SER A 111 17.61 -0.38 28.16
C SER A 111 18.81 0.02 27.31
N ASP A 112 18.60 0.78 26.24
CA ASP A 112 19.66 1.16 25.31
C ASP A 112 20.70 2.10 25.95
N GLU A 113 21.99 1.82 25.76
CA GLU A 113 23.05 2.64 26.36
C GLU A 113 23.15 4.04 25.73
N SER A 114 22.78 4.21 24.46
CA SER A 114 22.76 5.56 23.85
C SER A 114 21.68 6.42 24.50
N LEU A 115 20.49 5.86 24.75
CA LEU A 115 19.43 6.53 25.50
C LEU A 115 19.87 6.87 26.93
N LYS A 116 20.49 5.92 27.63
CA LYS A 116 21.04 6.15 28.98
C LYS A 116 22.07 7.27 28.99
N ASN A 117 22.91 7.36 27.96
CA ASN A 117 23.86 8.43 27.79
C ASN A 117 23.18 9.79 27.55
N GLU A 118 22.08 9.84 26.79
CA GLU A 118 21.29 11.07 26.64
C GLU A 118 20.69 11.53 27.98
N LEU A 119 20.23 10.60 28.83
CA LEU A 119 19.77 10.94 30.19
C LEU A 119 20.92 11.48 31.06
N ARG A 120 22.11 10.88 30.98
CA ARG A 120 23.33 11.40 31.64
C ARG A 120 23.65 12.81 31.16
N GLU A 121 23.55 13.07 29.86
CA GLU A 121 23.75 14.39 29.27
C GLU A 121 22.73 15.40 29.81
N GLN A 122 21.44 15.07 29.86
CA GLN A 122 20.41 15.95 30.42
C GLN A 122 20.69 16.33 31.87
N VAL A 123 21.08 15.36 32.72
CA VAL A 123 21.44 15.64 34.12
C VAL A 123 22.64 16.57 34.21
N VAL A 124 23.68 16.35 33.39
CA VAL A 124 24.87 17.21 33.38
C VAL A 124 24.52 18.62 32.91
N LEU A 125 23.67 18.77 31.90
CA LEU A 125 23.19 20.08 31.42
C LEU A 125 22.37 20.80 32.49
N ASP A 126 21.52 20.10 33.22
CA ASP A 126 20.73 20.68 34.32
C ASP A 126 21.61 21.11 35.50
N LEU A 127 22.62 20.32 35.86
CA LEU A 127 23.62 20.70 36.87
C LEU A 127 24.43 21.90 36.42
N ALA A 128 24.87 21.92 35.16
CA ALA A 128 25.62 23.03 34.59
C ALA A 128 24.83 24.33 34.64
N LYS A 129 23.54 24.31 34.31
CA LYS A 129 22.64 25.46 34.43
C LYS A 129 22.47 25.90 35.89
N LYS A 130 22.15 24.97 36.80
CA LYS A 130 21.89 25.27 38.22
C LYS A 130 23.11 25.84 38.93
N GLN A 131 24.30 25.38 38.58
CA GLN A 131 25.56 25.77 39.22
C GLN A 131 26.38 26.75 38.38
N ASN A 132 25.83 27.25 37.27
CA ASN A 132 26.48 28.16 36.34
C ASN A 132 27.89 27.69 35.90
N TRP A 133 28.01 26.43 35.46
CA TRP A 133 29.26 25.87 34.96
C TRP A 133 29.61 26.40 33.57
N ALA A 134 30.90 26.58 33.30
CA ALA A 134 31.39 26.77 31.94
C ALA A 134 31.12 25.51 31.08
N GLU A 135 30.94 25.69 29.77
CA GLU A 135 30.67 24.60 28.82
C GLU A 135 31.76 23.52 28.86
N SER A 136 33.04 23.91 28.93
CA SER A 136 34.16 22.98 29.02
C SER A 136 34.08 22.06 30.26
N LYS A 137 33.59 22.58 31.39
CA LYS A 137 33.35 21.79 32.59
C LYS A 137 32.17 20.83 32.38
N ALA A 138 31.07 21.28 31.80
CA ALA A 138 29.93 20.41 31.50
C ALA A 138 30.33 19.24 30.58
N VAL A 139 31.10 19.52 29.51
CA VAL A 139 31.65 18.49 28.62
C VAL A 139 32.54 17.51 29.40
N ALA A 140 33.46 17.99 30.24
CA ALA A 140 34.34 17.12 31.02
C ALA A 140 33.57 16.21 31.99
N ILE A 141 32.52 16.74 32.64
CA ILE A 141 31.66 15.96 33.54
C ILE A 141 30.82 14.95 32.77
N TYR A 142 30.27 15.31 31.61
CA TYR A 142 29.55 14.35 30.77
C TYR A 142 30.46 13.21 30.32
N GLN A 143 31.67 13.51 29.85
CA GLN A 143 32.65 12.50 29.49
C GLN A 143 33.03 11.59 30.68
N ARG A 144 33.08 12.13 31.90
CA ARG A 144 33.24 11.34 33.12
C ARG A 144 32.03 10.42 33.34
N ALA A 145 30.81 10.92 33.21
CA ALA A 145 29.58 10.15 33.36
C ALA A 145 29.51 8.96 32.39
N LEU A 146 29.99 9.13 31.15
CA LEU A 146 30.11 8.06 30.16
C LEU A 146 31.16 7.02 30.58
N ARG A 147 32.39 7.44 30.91
CA ARG A 147 33.48 6.53 31.28
C ARG A 147 33.18 5.72 32.54
N GLU A 148 32.54 6.36 33.52
CA GLU A 148 32.18 5.73 34.79
C GLU A 148 30.81 5.03 34.73
N SER A 149 30.10 5.10 33.60
CA SER A 149 28.78 4.50 33.42
C SER A 149 27.82 4.82 34.56
N TRP A 150 27.67 6.12 34.88
CA TRP A 150 26.89 6.56 36.04
C TRP A 150 25.52 5.84 36.11
N PRO A 151 25.15 5.24 37.26
CA PRO A 151 23.93 4.44 37.37
C PRO A 151 22.68 5.21 37.02
N ILE A 152 21.70 4.49 36.47
CA ILE A 152 20.40 5.04 36.07
C ILE A 152 19.29 4.17 36.66
N ARG A 153 18.18 4.82 37.02
CA ARG A 153 16.93 4.17 37.44
C ARG A 153 15.72 4.84 36.79
N GLY A 154 14.55 4.24 36.94
CA GLY A 154 13.31 4.79 36.39
C GLY A 154 12.86 6.11 37.04
N GLY A 155 11.89 6.75 36.39
CA GLY A 155 11.25 7.97 36.91
C GLY A 155 10.61 7.71 38.27
N GLY A 156 10.63 8.71 39.15
CA GLY A 156 10.20 8.53 40.55
C GLY A 156 11.09 7.61 41.40
N GLY A 157 12.12 7.00 40.81
CA GLY A 157 13.03 6.07 41.48
C GLY A 157 12.67 4.59 41.34
N ASP A 158 11.68 4.26 40.50
CA ASP A 158 11.18 2.89 40.33
C ASP A 158 11.97 2.09 39.30
N GLY A 159 12.46 0.91 39.67
CA GLY A 159 13.11 -0.04 38.77
C GLY A 159 14.50 0.40 38.25
N ASP A 160 15.23 -0.55 37.66
CA ASP A 160 16.64 -0.37 37.26
C ASP A 160 16.84 0.19 35.84
N THR A 161 15.75 0.54 35.17
CA THR A 161 15.76 1.12 33.81
C THR A 161 14.85 2.34 33.73
N PRO A 162 15.15 3.31 32.85
CA PRO A 162 14.24 4.41 32.54
C PRO A 162 12.80 3.93 32.30
N SER A 163 11.84 4.69 32.79
CA SER A 163 10.42 4.46 32.49
C SER A 163 10.13 4.94 31.06
N VAL A 164 9.32 4.20 30.31
CA VAL A 164 8.91 4.56 28.94
C VAL A 164 7.42 4.86 28.89
N SER A 165 7.07 5.99 28.28
CA SER A 165 5.69 6.38 27.98
C SER A 165 5.55 6.64 26.49
N VAL A 166 4.54 6.04 25.86
CA VAL A 166 4.31 6.15 24.42
C VAL A 166 2.93 6.76 24.19
N LYS A 167 2.87 7.80 23.38
CA LYS A 167 1.61 8.40 22.90
C LYS A 167 1.55 8.33 21.38
N ALA A 168 0.37 8.02 20.87
CA ALA A 168 0.11 7.98 19.43
C ALA A 168 -0.94 9.00 19.01
N LYS A 169 -0.80 9.50 17.79
CA LYS A 169 -1.80 10.31 17.10
C LYS A 169 -1.66 10.09 15.59
N GLN A 170 -2.78 10.05 14.87
CA GLN A 170 -2.75 9.98 13.40
C GLN A 170 -2.66 11.38 12.79
N ALA A 171 -2.11 11.49 11.58
CA ALA A 171 -2.11 12.75 10.85
C ALA A 171 -3.54 13.26 10.63
N SER A 172 -3.72 14.58 10.67
CA SER A 172 -5.01 15.20 10.40
C SER A 172 -5.46 14.90 8.97
N GLY A 173 -6.71 14.47 8.82
CA GLY A 173 -7.29 14.12 7.52
C GLY A 173 -8.61 13.35 7.66
N PRO A 174 -9.29 13.05 6.54
CA PRO A 174 -10.59 12.35 6.55
C PRO A 174 -10.52 10.94 7.16
N ASN A 175 -9.32 10.38 7.22
CA ASN A 175 -9.03 9.02 7.67
C ASN A 175 -8.54 8.94 9.12
N GLN A 176 -8.54 10.07 9.85
CA GLN A 176 -8.02 10.13 11.21
C GLN A 176 -9.01 9.53 12.21
N VAL A 177 -8.60 8.43 12.85
CA VAL A 177 -9.37 7.76 13.91
C VAL A 177 -8.82 8.11 15.28
N ILE A 178 -7.49 8.07 15.45
CA ILE A 178 -6.81 8.52 16.69
C ILE A 178 -6.54 10.03 16.60
N ARG A 179 -7.51 10.82 17.04
CA ARG A 179 -7.52 12.30 16.91
C ARG A 179 -6.70 13.01 18.00
N ASP A 180 -6.78 12.50 19.22
CA ASP A 180 -6.08 13.03 20.38
C ASP A 180 -4.87 12.17 20.72
N TRP A 181 -3.90 12.76 21.42
CA TRP A 181 -2.75 12.03 21.93
C TRP A 181 -3.21 10.92 22.87
N THR A 182 -3.10 9.68 22.40
CA THR A 182 -3.60 8.50 23.11
C THR A 182 -2.42 7.68 23.62
N THR A 183 -2.39 7.41 24.91
CA THR A 183 -1.34 6.59 25.53
C THR A 183 -1.46 5.14 25.07
N LEU A 184 -0.33 4.55 24.72
CA LEU A 184 -0.18 3.15 24.33
C LEU A 184 0.55 2.36 25.42
N GLN A 185 0.14 1.12 25.62
CA GLN A 185 0.92 0.15 26.38
C GLN A 185 2.02 -0.42 25.49
N VAL A 186 3.25 -0.51 26.01
CA VAL A 186 4.31 -1.34 25.41
C VAL A 186 4.04 -2.79 25.81
N VAL A 187 3.68 -3.63 24.85
CA VAL A 187 3.38 -5.05 25.11
C VAL A 187 4.68 -5.86 25.16
N ALA A 188 5.57 -5.65 24.18
CA ALA A 188 6.88 -6.26 24.11
C ALA A 188 7.79 -5.49 23.14
N SER A 189 9.10 -5.65 23.29
CA SER A 189 10.10 -5.13 22.35
C SER A 189 11.34 -6.03 22.27
N GLN A 190 12.04 -5.99 21.14
CA GLN A 190 13.32 -6.63 20.88
C GLN A 190 14.36 -5.56 20.55
N PRO A 191 15.56 -5.57 21.13
CA PRO A 191 16.63 -4.64 20.73
C PRO A 191 17.11 -4.92 19.29
N PHE A 192 17.93 -4.03 18.73
CA PHE A 192 18.48 -4.14 17.37
C PHE A 192 19.08 -5.51 17.05
N LYS A 193 19.89 -6.05 17.98
CA LYS A 193 20.56 -7.35 17.82
C LYS A 193 19.60 -8.53 17.74
N ASP A 194 18.38 -8.39 18.25
CA ASP A 194 17.40 -9.46 18.43
C ASP A 194 16.17 -9.31 17.51
N GLY A 195 16.19 -8.36 16.56
CA GLY A 195 15.13 -8.21 15.55
C GLY A 195 14.56 -6.79 15.41
N ASP A 196 14.81 -5.91 16.37
CA ASP A 196 14.30 -4.53 16.38
C ASP A 196 12.78 -4.40 16.18
N ASN A 197 11.99 -5.32 16.74
CA ASN A 197 10.52 -5.26 16.66
C ASN A 197 9.93 -4.82 18.00
N ALA A 198 8.86 -4.02 17.95
CA ALA A 198 8.03 -3.72 19.12
C ALA A 198 6.55 -3.79 18.77
N ILE A 199 5.77 -4.17 19.78
CA ILE A 199 4.32 -4.23 19.72
C ILE A 199 3.74 -3.34 20.81
N LEU A 200 2.83 -2.46 20.39
CA LEU A 200 2.12 -1.53 21.24
C LEU A 200 0.63 -1.83 21.20
N LYS A 201 -0.09 -1.47 22.26
CA LYS A 201 -1.54 -1.67 22.36
C LYS A 201 -2.26 -0.42 22.81
N LEU A 202 -3.34 -0.09 22.12
CA LEU A 202 -4.34 0.87 22.59
C LEU A 202 -5.16 0.25 23.73
N ASN A 203 -5.25 0.97 24.86
CA ASN A 203 -6.09 0.56 25.99
C ASN A 203 -7.59 0.62 25.64
N SER A 204 -7.98 1.62 24.85
CA SER A 204 -9.37 1.81 24.39
C SER A 204 -9.37 2.20 22.92
N LEU A 205 -10.34 1.68 22.16
CA LEU A 205 -10.47 1.98 20.73
C LEU A 205 -11.30 3.25 20.53
N PRO A 206 -10.75 4.29 19.86
CA PRO A 206 -11.51 5.50 19.54
C PRO A 206 -12.47 5.31 18.35
N GLY A 207 -12.35 4.20 17.62
CA GLY A 207 -13.19 3.86 16.47
C GLY A 207 -12.60 2.69 15.68
N PRO A 208 -13.19 2.33 14.52
CA PRO A 208 -12.69 1.26 13.66
C PRO A 208 -11.31 1.60 13.09
N LEU A 209 -10.32 0.73 13.32
CA LEU A 209 -8.96 0.92 12.83
C LEU A 209 -8.70 0.15 11.54
N THR A 210 -7.85 0.69 10.67
CA THR A 210 -7.39 -0.01 9.46
C THR A 210 -6.03 -0.65 9.72
N GLY A 211 -5.97 -1.98 9.67
CA GLY A 211 -4.71 -2.72 9.80
C GLY A 211 -4.03 -3.01 8.46
N LEU A 212 -2.70 -3.09 8.50
CA LEU A 212 -1.88 -3.54 7.39
C LEU A 212 -1.60 -5.04 7.47
N PRO A 213 -1.73 -5.75 6.34
CA PRO A 213 -1.31 -7.12 6.26
C PRO A 213 0.22 -7.18 6.21
N ILE A 214 0.80 -8.24 6.75
CA ILE A 214 2.25 -8.48 6.69
C ILE A 214 2.49 -9.61 5.72
N ALA A 215 3.40 -9.42 4.76
CA ALA A 215 3.74 -10.41 3.75
C ALA A 215 4.19 -11.71 4.42
N LYS A 216 3.71 -12.85 3.90
CA LYS A 216 4.03 -14.17 4.46
C LYS A 216 5.45 -14.62 4.13
N GLU A 217 5.91 -14.26 2.94
CA GLU A 217 7.22 -14.65 2.42
C GLU A 217 8.19 -13.48 2.53
N PRO A 218 9.49 -13.74 2.71
CA PRO A 218 10.56 -12.78 2.48
C PRO A 218 10.43 -12.02 1.15
N PRO A 219 10.69 -10.71 1.10
CA PRO A 219 10.75 -10.00 -0.16
C PRO A 219 11.99 -10.41 -0.97
N GLN A 220 11.89 -10.32 -2.29
CA GLN A 220 12.96 -10.71 -3.22
C GLN A 220 13.85 -9.52 -3.60
N THR A 221 15.14 -9.74 -3.86
CA THR A 221 16.01 -8.70 -4.42
C THR A 221 15.43 -8.15 -5.72
N GLY A 222 15.41 -6.82 -5.85
CA GLY A 222 14.79 -6.09 -6.96
C GLY A 222 13.29 -5.85 -6.81
N GLU A 223 12.63 -6.43 -5.81
CA GLU A 223 11.21 -6.17 -5.53
C GLU A 223 10.97 -4.69 -5.22
N ALA A 224 9.96 -4.11 -5.85
CA ALA A 224 9.58 -2.71 -5.64
C ALA A 224 8.90 -2.55 -4.28
N ILE A 225 9.39 -1.58 -3.50
CA ILE A 225 8.92 -1.30 -2.15
C ILE A 225 8.63 0.19 -1.96
N THR A 226 7.86 0.51 -0.93
CA THR A 226 7.66 1.87 -0.43
C THR A 226 7.82 1.89 1.07
N SER A 227 8.83 2.60 1.56
CA SER A 227 9.04 2.87 2.98
C SER A 227 8.28 4.13 3.38
N VAL A 228 7.46 4.02 4.42
CA VAL A 228 6.55 5.09 4.83
C VAL A 228 6.77 5.45 6.30
N GLY A 229 6.79 6.74 6.61
CA GLY A 229 6.85 7.21 7.98
C GLY A 229 6.89 8.72 8.12
N PHE A 230 6.77 9.17 9.36
CA PHE A 230 6.76 10.59 9.71
C PHE A 230 8.20 11.12 9.83
N PRO A 231 8.63 12.10 9.03
CA PRO A 231 9.93 12.72 9.24
C PRO A 231 9.95 13.45 10.59
N ALA A 232 11.09 13.46 11.28
CA ALA A 232 11.27 14.06 12.61
C ALA A 232 11.11 15.60 12.65
N GLN A 233 10.74 16.23 11.53
CA GLN A 233 10.49 17.66 11.42
C GLN A 233 9.11 18.00 11.99
N VAL A 234 9.02 18.04 13.32
CA VAL A 234 7.85 18.57 14.01
C VAL A 234 7.98 20.09 14.05
N ARG A 235 7.13 20.80 13.31
CA ARG A 235 7.03 22.27 13.43
C ARG A 235 6.05 22.59 14.56
N ARG A 236 6.52 23.23 15.63
CA ARG A 236 5.62 23.89 16.58
C ARG A 236 5.09 25.16 15.93
N VAL A 237 3.78 25.24 15.74
CA VAL A 237 3.10 26.45 15.26
C VAL A 237 2.01 26.71 16.29
N SER A 238 2.27 27.65 17.20
CA SER A 238 1.49 27.86 18.45
C SER A 238 1.46 26.63 19.38
N ASP A 239 0.71 26.67 20.48
CA ASP A 239 0.62 25.59 21.48
C ASP A 239 0.13 24.24 20.91
N ASP A 240 -0.24 24.21 19.62
CA ASP A 240 -0.52 23.02 18.85
C ASP A 240 0.72 22.47 18.10
N VAL A 241 1.01 21.20 18.36
CA VAL A 241 1.97 20.44 17.55
C VAL A 241 1.29 20.13 16.22
N THR A 242 1.69 20.82 15.14
CA THR A 242 1.26 20.42 13.80
C THR A 242 2.00 19.14 13.43
N LEU A 243 1.28 18.01 13.43
CA LEU A 243 1.88 16.73 13.03
C LEU A 243 2.33 16.81 11.57
N PRO A 244 3.56 16.38 11.24
CA PRO A 244 3.98 16.27 9.85
C PRO A 244 3.09 15.26 9.12
N GLN A 245 2.90 15.47 7.81
CA GLN A 245 2.32 14.43 6.96
C GLN A 245 3.34 13.31 6.77
N PRO A 246 2.89 12.03 6.67
CA PRO A 246 3.80 10.93 6.42
C PRO A 246 4.46 11.08 5.05
N SER A 247 5.73 10.70 4.97
CA SER A 247 6.48 10.68 3.72
C SER A 247 6.56 9.27 3.16
N PHE A 248 6.39 9.15 1.84
CA PHE A 248 6.46 7.90 1.08
C PHE A 248 7.75 7.91 0.28
N LYS A 249 8.59 6.88 0.46
CA LYS A 249 9.90 6.76 -0.17
C LYS A 249 9.94 5.43 -0.93
N THR A 250 9.82 5.50 -2.25
CA THR A 250 9.88 4.34 -3.12
C THR A 250 11.32 3.88 -3.31
N GLY A 251 11.50 2.59 -3.51
CA GLY A 251 12.79 1.99 -3.78
C GLY A 251 12.63 0.52 -4.15
N THR A 252 13.71 -0.23 -3.99
CA THR A 252 13.77 -1.67 -4.22
C THR A 252 14.46 -2.34 -3.04
N VAL A 253 14.23 -3.65 -2.91
CA VAL A 253 15.07 -4.50 -2.07
C VAL A 253 16.44 -4.66 -2.74
N SER A 254 17.49 -4.26 -2.03
CA SER A 254 18.87 -4.36 -2.49
C SER A 254 19.45 -5.73 -2.16
N SER A 255 19.41 -6.13 -0.89
CA SER A 255 20.05 -7.34 -0.40
C SER A 255 19.34 -7.86 0.86
N ARG A 256 19.60 -9.11 1.22
CA ARG A 256 19.22 -9.69 2.51
C ARG A 256 20.49 -10.14 3.23
N GLN A 257 20.59 -9.76 4.49
CA GLN A 257 21.75 -10.03 5.33
C GLN A 257 21.30 -10.61 6.66
N GLN A 258 22.20 -11.28 7.36
CA GLN A 258 21.93 -11.86 8.66
C GLN A 258 23.06 -11.49 9.61
N ASN A 259 22.72 -11.04 10.82
CA ASN A 259 23.74 -10.75 11.83
C ASN A 259 24.28 -12.05 12.46
N SER A 260 25.32 -11.93 13.29
CA SER A 260 25.94 -13.08 13.97
C SER A 260 25.01 -13.83 14.93
N ALA A 261 23.93 -13.19 15.40
CA ALA A 261 22.88 -13.81 16.22
C ALA A 261 21.81 -14.54 15.39
N GLY A 262 21.94 -14.54 14.07
CA GLY A 262 21.00 -15.19 13.17
C GLY A 262 19.77 -14.34 12.83
N VAL A 263 19.75 -13.06 13.18
CA VAL A 263 18.63 -12.15 12.85
C VAL A 263 18.81 -11.63 11.43
N ALA A 264 17.81 -11.89 10.58
CA ALA A 264 17.79 -11.38 9.22
C ALA A 264 17.35 -9.91 9.17
N GLN A 265 17.95 -9.16 8.24
CA GLN A 265 17.59 -7.79 7.89
C GLN A 265 17.60 -7.64 6.38
N THR A 266 16.72 -6.78 5.87
CA THR A 266 16.61 -6.51 4.44
C THR A 266 17.11 -5.10 4.16
N GLU A 267 18.10 -4.99 3.29
CA GLU A 267 18.61 -3.73 2.81
C GLU A 267 17.70 -3.20 1.69
N VAL A 268 17.38 -1.91 1.73
CA VAL A 268 16.54 -1.24 0.75
C VAL A 268 17.18 0.05 0.23
N SER A 269 16.90 0.37 -1.03
CA SER A 269 17.35 1.63 -1.65
C SER A 269 16.44 2.83 -1.32
N ALA A 270 15.30 2.60 -0.67
CA ALA A 270 14.45 3.67 -0.17
C ALA A 270 15.17 4.45 0.95
N THR A 271 15.26 5.77 0.81
CA THR A 271 15.89 6.63 1.81
C THR A 271 15.07 6.65 3.11
N LEU A 272 15.69 6.25 4.22
CA LEU A 272 15.08 6.30 5.54
C LEU A 272 15.59 7.53 6.31
N GLY A 273 14.69 8.48 6.59
CA GLY A 273 15.00 9.67 7.38
C GLY A 273 14.73 9.49 8.87
N LYS A 274 15.29 10.39 9.70
CA LYS A 274 14.95 10.47 11.13
C LYS A 274 13.42 10.56 11.31
N GLY A 275 12.88 9.84 12.29
CA GLY A 275 11.44 9.76 12.59
C GLY A 275 10.66 8.71 11.79
N MET A 276 11.17 8.29 10.63
CA MET A 276 10.54 7.20 9.85
C MET A 276 10.73 5.83 10.49
N SER A 277 11.67 5.71 11.43
CA SER A 277 11.90 4.51 12.24
C SER A 277 10.59 4.00 12.86
N GLY A 278 10.39 2.70 12.76
CA GLY A 278 9.17 2.01 13.18
C GLY A 278 8.01 2.04 12.18
N GLY A 279 8.12 2.82 11.09
CA GLY A 279 7.14 2.82 10.02
C GLY A 279 7.20 1.55 9.15
N PRO A 280 6.15 1.26 8.37
CA PRO A 280 6.15 0.09 7.50
C PRO A 280 6.95 0.36 6.21
N THR A 281 7.60 -0.68 5.72
CA THR A 281 7.94 -0.80 4.30
C THR A 281 7.01 -1.83 3.67
N VAL A 282 6.35 -1.44 2.57
CA VAL A 282 5.33 -2.27 1.91
C VAL A 282 5.73 -2.62 0.47
N ASN A 283 5.27 -3.77 0.00
CA ASN A 283 5.33 -4.14 -1.42
C ASN A 283 4.21 -3.46 -2.24
N THR A 284 4.15 -3.75 -3.54
CA THR A 284 3.14 -3.20 -4.46
C THR A 284 1.70 -3.62 -4.15
N LYS A 285 1.49 -4.62 -3.29
CA LYS A 285 0.16 -5.05 -2.81
C LYS A 285 -0.25 -4.37 -1.50
N GLY A 286 0.63 -3.53 -0.93
CA GLY A 286 0.42 -2.91 0.38
C GLY A 286 0.61 -3.87 1.55
N GLU A 287 1.32 -4.99 1.34
CA GLU A 287 1.72 -5.90 2.40
C GLU A 287 3.06 -5.45 2.98
N VAL A 288 3.16 -5.42 4.31
CA VAL A 288 4.39 -5.05 5.02
C VAL A 288 5.45 -6.13 4.80
N VAL A 289 6.58 -5.74 4.24
CA VAL A 289 7.77 -6.59 4.02
C VAL A 289 8.90 -6.29 5.01
N GLY A 290 8.68 -5.36 5.93
CA GLY A 290 9.54 -5.11 7.09
C GLY A 290 9.20 -3.79 7.78
N THR A 291 9.73 -3.59 8.99
CA THR A 291 9.65 -2.32 9.73
C THR A 291 10.90 -1.50 9.48
N ASN A 292 10.78 -0.21 9.18
CA ASN A 292 11.90 0.72 9.03
C ASN A 292 12.72 0.73 10.32
N SER A 293 14.00 0.35 10.28
CA SER A 293 14.83 0.17 11.47
C SER A 293 15.94 1.21 11.52
N MET A 294 17.03 0.97 10.79
CA MET A 294 18.23 1.79 10.80
C MET A 294 18.61 2.25 9.41
N LYS A 295 19.48 3.24 9.35
CA LYS A 295 20.21 3.61 8.15
C LYS A 295 21.70 3.50 8.44
N THR A 296 22.48 3.13 7.44
CA THR A 296 23.94 3.23 7.53
C THR A 296 24.32 4.66 7.20
N VAL A 297 25.09 5.31 8.07
CA VAL A 297 25.75 6.58 7.78
C VAL A 297 27.25 6.30 7.82
N SER A 298 27.84 5.98 6.67
CA SER A 298 29.30 5.97 6.57
C SER A 298 29.80 7.41 6.38
N LYS A 299 30.91 7.76 7.03
CA LYS A 299 31.58 9.06 6.80
C LYS A 299 32.31 9.07 5.45
N ASP A 300 32.58 7.89 4.90
CA ASP A 300 33.45 7.68 3.75
C ASP A 300 32.69 7.28 2.46
N GLU A 301 31.40 6.91 2.56
CA GLU A 301 30.57 6.67 1.38
C GLU A 301 29.40 7.66 1.32
N THR A 302 29.14 8.18 0.13
CA THR A 302 28.05 9.11 -0.15
C THR A 302 26.70 8.43 -0.36
N SER A 303 26.65 7.09 -0.31
CA SER A 303 25.44 6.31 -0.52
C SER A 303 24.81 5.91 0.82
N GLU A 304 23.65 6.47 1.12
CA GLU A 304 22.82 6.02 2.25
C GLU A 304 21.95 4.85 1.80
N PHE A 305 22.03 3.72 2.51
CA PHE A 305 21.08 2.60 2.37
C PHE A 305 20.32 2.38 3.68
N GLY A 306 19.06 1.97 3.55
CA GLY A 306 18.16 1.71 4.66
C GLY A 306 18.09 0.23 4.98
N PHE A 307 17.81 -0.10 6.23
CA PHE A 307 17.49 -1.45 6.67
C PHE A 307 16.08 -1.53 7.24
N ILE A 308 15.39 -2.60 6.86
CA ILE A 308 14.10 -2.99 7.42
C ILE A 308 14.23 -4.33 8.13
N THR A 309 13.40 -4.53 9.16
CA THR A 309 13.34 -5.80 9.89
C THR A 309 12.84 -6.94 8.99
N ASP A 310 13.13 -8.18 9.38
CA ASP A 310 12.58 -9.35 8.69
C ASP A 310 11.07 -9.51 8.96
N ASN A 311 10.27 -9.56 7.90
CA ASN A 311 8.82 -9.67 8.00
C ASN A 311 8.35 -11.00 8.58
N VAL A 312 9.07 -12.10 8.39
CA VAL A 312 8.68 -13.43 8.93
C VAL A 312 8.88 -13.44 10.44
N ALA A 313 10.02 -12.95 10.91
CA ALA A 313 10.32 -12.76 12.33
C ALA A 313 9.35 -11.77 12.98
N LEU A 314 9.06 -10.65 12.31
CA LEU A 314 8.05 -9.68 12.76
C LEU A 314 6.68 -10.34 12.92
N ARG A 315 6.23 -11.14 11.95
CA ARG A 315 4.94 -11.86 12.04
C ARG A 315 4.90 -12.78 13.26
N GLN A 316 5.95 -13.58 13.45
CA GLN A 316 6.05 -14.48 14.59
C GLN A 316 6.03 -13.71 15.92
N PHE A 317 6.81 -12.63 16.02
CA PHE A 317 6.87 -11.77 17.19
C PHE A 317 5.51 -11.14 17.52
N LEU A 318 4.78 -10.64 16.53
CA LEU A 318 3.46 -10.05 16.75
C LEU A 318 2.43 -11.09 17.20
N LEU A 319 2.43 -12.27 16.56
CA LEU A 319 1.53 -13.37 16.91
C LEU A 319 1.82 -13.92 18.31
N SER A 320 3.10 -14.09 18.69
CA SER A 320 3.48 -14.57 20.02
C SER A 320 3.11 -13.59 21.14
N ASN A 321 2.91 -12.33 20.80
CA ASN A 321 2.50 -11.27 21.72
C ASN A 321 1.00 -10.89 21.59
N GLY A 322 0.19 -11.78 21.02
CA GLY A 322 -1.27 -11.72 21.08
C GLY A 322 -1.96 -10.92 19.98
N ALA A 323 -1.24 -10.41 18.97
CA ALA A 323 -1.88 -9.75 17.83
C ALA A 323 -2.59 -10.76 16.91
N THR A 324 -3.74 -10.39 16.40
CA THR A 324 -4.39 -11.07 15.27
C THR A 324 -4.09 -10.28 13.99
N LEU A 325 -3.15 -10.79 13.19
CA LEU A 325 -2.67 -10.06 12.01
C LEU A 325 -3.77 -9.87 10.97
N THR A 326 -3.88 -8.65 10.46
CA THR A 326 -4.76 -8.34 9.33
C THR A 326 -4.38 -9.19 8.11
N THR A 327 -5.38 -9.76 7.44
CA THR A 327 -5.16 -10.52 6.20
C THR A 327 -5.09 -9.60 4.99
N ALA A 328 -4.29 -9.98 4.01
CA ALA A 328 -4.35 -9.34 2.69
C ALA A 328 -5.75 -9.54 2.10
N ALA A 329 -6.27 -8.53 1.40
CA ALA A 329 -7.52 -8.71 0.67
C ALA A 329 -7.26 -9.76 -0.41
N ALA A 330 -8.13 -10.76 -0.52
CA ALA A 330 -8.04 -11.70 -1.62
C ALA A 330 -8.17 -10.92 -2.94
N GLU A 331 -7.22 -11.10 -3.85
CA GLU A 331 -7.38 -10.71 -5.25
C GLU A 331 -8.74 -11.24 -5.71
N PRO A 332 -9.64 -10.41 -6.29
CA PRO A 332 -10.83 -10.95 -6.91
C PRO A 332 -10.33 -11.91 -7.98
N SER A 333 -10.56 -13.22 -7.77
CA SER A 333 -10.20 -14.23 -8.74
C SER A 333 -10.92 -13.88 -10.03
N GLY A 334 -10.20 -13.29 -10.99
CA GLY A 334 -10.69 -12.90 -12.31
C GLY A 334 -11.10 -14.09 -13.19
N LEU A 335 -11.37 -15.24 -12.60
CA LEU A 335 -12.12 -16.32 -13.23
C LEU A 335 -13.58 -15.90 -13.28
N ASN A 336 -13.85 -15.00 -14.23
CA ASN A 336 -15.18 -14.62 -14.65
C ASN A 336 -15.92 -15.90 -15.06
N MET A 337 -16.78 -16.42 -14.19
CA MET A 337 -17.58 -17.64 -14.42
C MET A 337 -18.36 -17.57 -15.75
N TRP A 338 -18.63 -16.36 -16.24
CA TRP A 338 -19.21 -16.06 -17.56
C TRP A 338 -18.36 -16.50 -18.76
N VAL A 339 -17.04 -16.64 -18.61
CA VAL A 339 -16.16 -17.14 -19.68
C VAL A 339 -16.42 -18.62 -19.97
N TRP A 340 -16.87 -19.38 -18.96
CA TRP A 340 -17.27 -20.78 -19.11
C TRP A 340 -18.78 -20.95 -19.32
N LEU A 341 -19.61 -20.13 -18.65
CA LEU A 341 -21.06 -20.18 -18.80
C LEU A 341 -21.55 -19.64 -20.16
N GLY A 342 -20.93 -18.60 -20.71
CA GLY A 342 -21.31 -18.02 -22.00
C GLY A 342 -21.29 -19.03 -23.16
N PRO A 343 -20.18 -19.76 -23.37
CA PRO A 343 -20.11 -20.84 -24.36
C PRO A 343 -21.10 -21.97 -24.08
N LEU A 344 -21.30 -22.35 -22.81
CA LEU A 344 -22.21 -23.43 -22.42
C LEU A 344 -23.68 -23.08 -22.69
N ILE A 345 -24.10 -21.85 -22.35
CA ILE A 345 -25.42 -21.30 -22.66
C ILE A 345 -25.62 -21.19 -24.18
N GLY A 346 -24.59 -20.75 -24.90
CA GLY A 346 -24.60 -20.72 -26.37
C GLY A 346 -24.79 -22.10 -27.00
N ILE A 347 -24.08 -23.13 -26.51
CA ILE A 347 -24.20 -24.51 -26.98
C ILE A 347 -25.59 -25.07 -26.68
N VAL A 348 -26.13 -24.84 -25.48
CA VAL A 348 -27.48 -25.29 -25.12
C VAL A 348 -28.54 -24.62 -25.99
N ALA A 349 -28.42 -23.31 -26.25
CA ALA A 349 -29.34 -22.60 -27.14
C ALA A 349 -29.28 -23.15 -28.58
N ILE A 350 -28.08 -23.44 -29.10
CA ILE A 350 -27.91 -24.01 -30.44
C ILE A 350 -28.53 -25.41 -30.51
N LEU A 351 -28.34 -26.26 -29.49
CA LEU A 351 -28.92 -27.61 -29.44
C LEU A 351 -30.45 -27.58 -29.36
N LEU A 352 -31.02 -26.64 -28.60
CA LEU A 352 -32.47 -26.45 -28.51
C LEU A 352 -33.06 -25.99 -29.86
N ILE A 353 -32.40 -25.06 -30.55
CA ILE A 353 -32.83 -24.60 -31.88
C ILE A 353 -32.73 -25.75 -32.91
N LEU A 354 -31.65 -26.53 -32.88
CA LEU A 354 -31.50 -27.72 -33.74
C LEU A 354 -32.57 -28.77 -33.46
N GLY A 355 -32.88 -29.02 -32.19
CA GLY A 355 -33.95 -29.92 -31.77
C GLY A 355 -35.32 -29.47 -32.28
N LEU A 356 -35.62 -28.17 -32.17
CA LEU A 356 -36.86 -27.56 -32.65
C LEU A 356 -36.99 -27.68 -34.18
N VAL A 357 -35.91 -27.40 -34.93
CA VAL A 357 -35.89 -27.52 -36.40
C VAL A 357 -36.07 -28.97 -36.85
N LEU A 358 -35.50 -29.94 -36.12
CA LEU A 358 -35.69 -31.37 -36.41
C LEU A 358 -37.12 -31.85 -36.07
N LEU A 359 -37.74 -31.28 -35.02
CA LEU A 359 -39.14 -31.55 -34.69
C LEU A 359 -40.09 -31.01 -35.76
N LEU A 360 -39.85 -29.78 -36.23
CA LEU A 360 -40.64 -29.11 -37.27
C LEU A 360 -40.42 -29.70 -38.67
N ARG A 361 -39.32 -30.45 -38.89
CA ARG A 361 -39.06 -31.20 -40.13
C ARG A 361 -39.68 -32.60 -40.16
N ARG A 362 -40.33 -33.06 -39.09
CA ARG A 362 -41.13 -34.29 -39.13
C ARG A 362 -42.33 -34.08 -40.04
N LYS A 363 -42.23 -34.59 -41.27
CA LYS A 363 -43.33 -34.61 -42.24
C LYS A 363 -44.59 -35.23 -41.60
N PRO A 364 -45.79 -34.63 -41.79
CA PRO A 364 -47.03 -35.29 -41.42
C PRO A 364 -47.14 -36.60 -42.21
N LYS A 365 -47.47 -37.69 -41.50
CA LYS A 365 -47.82 -38.97 -42.14
C LYS A 365 -49.08 -38.73 -42.97
N SER A 366 -49.01 -39.09 -44.26
CA SER A 366 -50.12 -39.09 -45.19
C SER A 366 -51.27 -39.96 -44.66
N GLY A 367 -52.42 -39.34 -44.39
CA GLY A 367 -53.68 -40.05 -44.15
C GLY A 367 -54.25 -40.62 -45.45
N PRO A 368 -55.12 -41.65 -45.38
CA PRO A 368 -55.76 -42.24 -46.55
C PRO A 368 -56.83 -41.31 -47.13
N PRO A 369 -57.13 -41.38 -48.45
CA PRO A 369 -58.03 -40.44 -49.11
C PRO A 369 -59.50 -40.81 -48.83
N PRO A 370 -60.39 -39.84 -48.59
CA PRO A 370 -61.82 -40.07 -48.67
C PRO A 370 -62.39 -39.78 -50.05
N PHE A 371 -63.35 -40.63 -50.35
CA PHE A 371 -64.25 -40.81 -51.47
C PHE A 371 -65.13 -39.57 -51.77
N TYR A 372 -65.40 -39.31 -53.06
CA TYR A 372 -66.44 -38.37 -53.52
C TYR A 372 -67.73 -39.11 -53.88
N PRO A 373 -68.89 -38.55 -53.55
CA PRO A 373 -70.02 -38.52 -54.48
C PRO A 373 -70.54 -37.10 -54.70
N GLY A 374 -70.98 -36.83 -55.93
CA GLY A 374 -71.21 -35.48 -56.45
C GLY A 374 -72.61 -34.90 -56.32
N GLY A 375 -72.75 -33.72 -56.93
CA GLY A 375 -73.97 -33.19 -57.55
C GLY A 375 -74.79 -32.19 -56.71
N GLY A 376 -74.92 -30.95 -57.21
CA GLY A 376 -75.98 -30.03 -56.77
C GLY A 376 -75.71 -28.55 -57.05
N SER A 377 -76.53 -27.95 -57.90
CA SER A 377 -76.40 -26.66 -58.60
C SER A 377 -77.07 -25.44 -57.93
N GLY A 378 -76.34 -24.30 -57.86
CA GLY A 378 -76.74 -22.86 -57.99
C GLY A 378 -77.97 -22.27 -57.26
N PRO A 379 -78.33 -20.99 -57.53
CA PRO A 379 -77.52 -19.77 -57.51
C PRO A 379 -78.21 -18.59 -56.75
N GLY A 380 -77.53 -17.44 -56.55
CA GLY A 380 -78.22 -16.17 -56.21
C GLY A 380 -77.39 -15.05 -55.54
N GLN A 381 -76.98 -14.06 -56.33
CA GLN A 381 -76.71 -12.65 -55.94
C GLN A 381 -78.08 -11.91 -55.74
N PRO A 382 -78.22 -10.66 -55.18
CA PRO A 382 -77.31 -9.52 -55.38
C PRO A 382 -77.16 -8.45 -54.25
N GLN A 383 -76.05 -7.71 -54.38
CA GLN A 383 -75.78 -6.25 -54.25
C GLN A 383 -76.85 -5.27 -53.72
N PHE A 384 -76.39 -4.23 -52.96
CA PHE A 384 -76.88 -2.84 -52.70
C PHE A 384 -76.58 -2.51 -51.20
N GLY A 385 -76.13 -1.35 -50.71
CA GLY A 385 -75.88 0.00 -51.20
C GLY A 385 -76.02 0.97 -50.01
N ALA A 386 -75.19 2.03 -49.97
CA ALA A 386 -75.35 3.31 -49.26
C ALA A 386 -75.08 3.47 -47.72
N GLN A 387 -74.18 4.43 -47.43
CA GLN A 387 -74.00 5.28 -46.23
C GLN A 387 -75.18 6.30 -46.05
N PRO A 388 -75.36 7.11 -44.95
CA PRO A 388 -74.31 7.85 -44.19
C PRO A 388 -74.52 8.27 -42.69
N ALA A 389 -73.38 8.65 -42.06
CA ALA A 389 -73.05 9.83 -41.22
C ALA A 389 -73.48 10.08 -39.74
N PHE A 390 -72.52 10.77 -39.06
CA PHE A 390 -72.50 11.52 -37.77
C PHE A 390 -72.47 10.71 -36.46
N GLY A 391 -71.65 10.94 -35.42
CA GLY A 391 -70.61 11.91 -34.98
C GLY A 391 -70.38 11.57 -33.48
N SER A 392 -69.20 11.59 -32.83
CA SER A 392 -68.35 12.74 -32.49
C SER A 392 -67.24 12.30 -31.49
N GLN A 393 -66.01 12.80 -31.72
CA GLN A 393 -64.92 13.24 -30.80
C GLN A 393 -64.23 12.33 -29.74
N PRO A 394 -63.02 12.69 -29.22
CA PRO A 394 -61.76 12.95 -29.94
C PRO A 394 -60.52 12.25 -29.30
N SER A 395 -59.38 12.28 -30.01
CA SER A 395 -58.08 11.70 -29.63
C SER A 395 -57.09 12.78 -29.15
N PHE A 396 -56.37 12.48 -28.07
CA PHE A 396 -55.09 13.09 -27.64
C PHE A 396 -54.17 11.89 -27.32
N GLY A 397 -52.93 11.75 -27.79
CA GLY A 397 -51.86 12.72 -27.95
C GLY A 397 -50.69 12.22 -27.07
N THR A 398 -49.67 11.64 -27.68
CA THR A 398 -48.49 11.02 -27.04
C THR A 398 -47.64 12.00 -26.22
N PRO A 399 -47.09 11.62 -25.04
CA PRO A 399 -46.15 12.47 -24.31
C PRO A 399 -44.71 12.41 -24.85
N GLN A 400 -44.15 13.60 -25.06
CA GLN A 400 -42.76 13.89 -25.38
C GLN A 400 -41.85 13.89 -24.14
N THR A 401 -40.57 13.60 -24.37
CA THR A 401 -39.41 13.88 -23.50
C THR A 401 -39.12 15.38 -23.37
N PRO A 402 -38.69 15.89 -22.20
CA PRO A 402 -38.17 17.26 -22.08
C PRO A 402 -36.66 17.36 -22.33
N SER A 403 -36.29 18.27 -23.24
CA SER A 403 -35.08 19.12 -23.21
C SER A 403 -35.21 20.15 -22.05
N GLN A 404 -34.26 20.95 -21.57
CA GLN A 404 -33.01 21.53 -22.05
C GLN A 404 -32.37 22.28 -20.84
N ALA A 405 -31.04 22.37 -20.71
CA ALA A 405 -30.36 23.53 -20.12
C ALA A 405 -28.83 23.42 -20.33
N SER A 406 -28.33 24.04 -21.39
CA SER A 406 -26.90 24.26 -21.62
C SER A 406 -26.63 25.77 -21.61
N GLY A 407 -25.99 26.25 -20.55
CA GLY A 407 -25.43 27.61 -20.49
C GLY A 407 -23.99 27.63 -21.02
N PRO A 408 -23.51 28.76 -21.56
CA PRO A 408 -22.16 28.85 -22.12
C PRO A 408 -21.14 29.19 -21.03
N PHE A 409 -20.20 28.28 -20.75
CA PHE A 409 -18.99 28.61 -20.00
C PHE A 409 -17.85 28.91 -21.00
N GLY A 410 -17.34 30.14 -20.95
CA GLY A 410 -16.17 30.57 -21.71
C GLY A 410 -14.87 29.88 -21.27
N PRO A 411 -13.80 29.98 -22.08
CA PRO A 411 -12.54 29.28 -21.82
C PRO A 411 -11.80 29.84 -20.59
N PRO A 412 -11.04 29.00 -19.86
CA PRO A 412 -10.29 29.45 -18.68
C PRO A 412 -9.12 30.35 -19.06
N ALA A 413 -8.91 31.40 -18.26
CA ALA A 413 -7.84 32.38 -18.40
C ALA A 413 -6.45 31.77 -18.10
N ALA A 414 -5.45 32.25 -18.84
CA ALA A 414 -4.05 31.87 -18.71
C ALA A 414 -3.44 32.25 -17.33
N PRO A 415 -2.39 31.53 -16.85
CA PRO A 415 -1.76 31.82 -15.56
C PRO A 415 -0.99 33.15 -15.59
N ARG A 416 -1.18 33.99 -14.58
CA ARG A 416 -0.36 35.19 -14.36
C ARG A 416 1.03 34.81 -13.83
N PRO A 417 2.11 35.52 -14.22
CA PRO A 417 3.44 35.33 -13.66
C PRO A 417 3.53 35.86 -12.22
N PRO A 418 4.39 35.29 -11.37
CA PRO A 418 4.57 35.74 -10.00
C PRO A 418 5.32 37.09 -9.95
N THR A 419 4.82 38.02 -9.15
CA THR A 419 5.48 39.25 -8.76
C THR A 419 6.63 38.98 -7.78
N PRO A 420 7.76 39.72 -7.86
CA PRO A 420 8.93 39.47 -7.02
C PRO A 420 8.81 40.22 -5.68
N GLY A 421 8.94 39.48 -4.58
CA GLY A 421 8.85 40.03 -3.23
C GLY A 421 9.80 39.36 -2.25
N PHE A 422 10.84 40.11 -1.90
CA PHE A 422 11.59 40.10 -0.62
C PHE A 422 12.58 38.96 -0.33
N GLY A 423 13.87 39.26 -0.59
CA GLY A 423 14.94 39.19 0.40
C GLY A 423 15.52 37.82 0.76
N ALA A 424 16.51 37.37 -0.01
CA ALA A 424 17.43 36.32 0.40
C ALA A 424 18.43 36.85 1.46
N PRO A 425 18.67 36.15 2.59
CA PRO A 425 19.84 36.39 3.42
C PRO A 425 21.10 35.89 2.70
N GLY A 426 22.14 36.74 2.68
CA GLY A 426 23.41 36.47 1.99
C GLY A 426 24.24 35.32 2.58
N PRO A 427 25.30 34.90 1.86
CA PRO A 427 26.13 33.75 2.22
C PRO A 427 27.05 34.04 3.42
N PHE A 428 27.19 33.05 4.31
CA PHE A 428 28.15 33.06 5.41
C PHE A 428 29.60 32.98 4.89
N PRO A 429 30.58 33.62 5.57
CA PRO A 429 31.99 33.60 5.19
C PRO A 429 32.66 32.23 5.42
N PRO A 430 33.79 31.94 4.72
CA PRO A 430 34.43 30.63 4.72
C PRO A 430 35.15 30.32 6.03
N ALA A 431 35.13 29.03 6.40
CA ALA A 431 35.85 28.49 7.55
C ALA A 431 37.37 28.52 7.30
N GLY A 432 38.12 29.01 8.30
CA GLY A 432 39.58 28.99 8.33
C GLY A 432 40.18 27.59 8.57
N PRO A 433 41.52 27.45 8.48
CA PRO A 433 42.18 26.19 8.14
C PRO A 433 42.25 25.16 9.29
N GLN A 434 42.13 23.90 8.86
CA GLN A 434 42.22 22.67 9.65
C GLN A 434 43.61 22.45 10.27
N GLN A 435 43.63 21.86 11.46
CA GLN A 435 44.80 21.18 12.05
C GLN A 435 44.39 19.81 12.65
N PRO A 436 45.35 18.88 12.79
CA PRO A 436 45.17 17.47 12.42
C PRO A 436 44.63 16.58 13.54
N GLY A 437 44.01 15.47 13.12
CA GLY A 437 43.25 14.56 13.98
C GLY A 437 44.06 13.63 14.89
N PHE A 438 43.30 12.99 15.79
CA PHE A 438 43.70 11.79 16.52
C PHE A 438 42.53 10.77 16.52
N PRO A 439 42.83 9.46 16.52
CA PRO A 439 41.89 8.40 16.21
C PRO A 439 41.17 7.87 17.45
N GLY A 440 39.88 7.54 17.30
CA GLY A 440 39.13 6.80 18.31
C GLY A 440 37.70 7.31 18.47
N GLN A 441 36.79 6.87 17.59
CA GLN A 441 35.35 6.86 17.90
C GLN A 441 34.70 5.60 17.32
N PRO A 442 33.94 4.84 18.13
CA PRO A 442 32.98 3.89 17.60
C PRO A 442 31.65 4.61 17.29
N PHE A 443 31.16 4.38 16.07
CA PHE A 443 29.76 4.42 15.59
C PHE A 443 28.90 5.65 15.97
N GLY A 444 28.61 6.50 14.98
CA GLY A 444 27.80 7.71 15.11
C GLY A 444 26.40 7.60 14.49
N ARG A 445 25.41 8.07 15.28
CA ARG A 445 24.25 8.97 15.01
C ARG A 445 23.38 8.83 13.77
#